data_AF-A0A940TW61-F1
#
_entry.id   AF-A0A940TW61-F1
#
_cell.length_a   1.000
_cell.length_b   1.000
_cell.length_c   1.000
_cell.angle_alpha   90.00
_cell.angle_beta   90.00
_cell.angle_gamma   90.00
#
_symmetry.space_group_name_H-M   'P 1'
#
loop_
_entity.id
_entity.type
_entity.pdbx_description
1 polymer ?
#
loop_
_entity_poly.entity_id
_entity_poly.type
_entity_poly.pdbx_seq_one_letter_code
_entity_poly.pdbx_strand_id
1 'polypeptide(L)'
;MYSVSVKHDFIAQHYLIGGDWGAENELHSHHYQAEVQLEGDTLDSHGYLVDIVDIEQSLNALVARYRDHILNDLPEFEGLNPSIEHLSRILC
;
A
#
# COMPACT_ATOMS: atom_id res chain seq x y z
N MET A 1 22.80 2.05 -12.17
CA MET A 1 21.59 1.66 -11.42
C MET A 1 21.63 2.28 -10.03
N TYR A 2 20.72 3.21 -9.78
CA TYR A 2 20.43 3.81 -8.49
C TYR A 2 19.03 3.39 -8.08
N SER A 3 18.78 3.28 -6.77
CA SER A 3 17.44 3.06 -6.22
C SER A 3 17.19 3.94 -5.01
N VAL A 4 15.93 4.31 -4.81
CA VAL A 4 15.43 4.99 -3.61
C VAL A 4 14.15 4.31 -3.18
N SER A 5 14.01 4.09 -1.87
CA SER A 5 12.80 3.52 -1.28
C SER A 5 12.31 4.36 -0.12
N VAL A 6 10.99 4.50 -0.01
CA VAL A 6 10.30 5.14 1.12
C VAL A 6 9.26 4.17 1.65
N LYS A 7 9.16 4.09 2.98
CA LYS A 7 8.24 3.18 3.67
C LYS A 7 7.30 3.97 4.60
N HIS A 8 6.04 3.56 4.65
CA HIS A 8 5.06 4.08 5.60
C HIS A 8 4.22 2.95 6.19
N ASP A 9 4.06 3.00 7.53
CA ASP A 9 3.18 2.11 8.25
C ASP A 9 1.76 2.67 8.33
N PHE A 10 0.77 1.78 8.32
CA PHE A 10 -0.62 2.11 8.60
C PHE A 10 -1.39 0.90 9.12
N ILE A 11 -2.51 1.18 9.78
CA ILE A 11 -3.44 0.15 10.23
C ILE A 11 -4.66 0.22 9.33
N ALA A 12 -5.16 -0.93 8.88
CA ALA A 12 -6.45 -1.07 8.24
C ALA A 12 -7.09 -2.39 8.67
N GLN A 13 -8.39 -2.52 8.49
CA GLN A 13 -9.12 -3.75 8.80
C GLN A 13 -9.61 -4.44 7.55
N HIS A 14 -9.77 -5.76 7.62
CA HIS A 14 -10.41 -6.51 6.56
C HIS A 14 -10.93 -7.86 7.05
N TYR A 15 -11.60 -8.57 6.16
CA TYR A 15 -11.96 -9.97 6.31
C TYR A 15 -12.03 -10.64 4.93
N LEU A 16 -11.78 -11.95 4.88
CA LEU A 16 -11.80 -12.73 3.64
C LEU A 16 -13.17 -13.43 3.44
N ILE A 17 -13.60 -13.50 2.18
CA ILE A 17 -14.89 -14.06 1.73
C ILE A 17 -14.72 -15.17 0.68
N GLY A 18 -15.65 -16.12 0.64
CA GLY A 18 -15.71 -17.17 -0.39
C GLY A 18 -14.99 -18.48 -0.08
N GLY A 19 -14.40 -18.62 1.12
CA GLY A 19 -13.74 -19.82 1.60
C GLY A 19 -13.75 -19.90 3.13
N ASP A 20 -13.17 -20.96 3.68
CA ASP A 20 -12.98 -21.17 5.12
C ASP A 20 -11.50 -20.94 5.47
N TRP A 21 -11.21 -19.77 6.04
CA TRP A 21 -9.90 -19.33 6.52
C TRP A 21 -9.91 -19.06 8.03
N GLY A 22 -10.90 -19.60 8.74
CA GLY A 22 -11.03 -19.44 10.19
C GLY A 22 -11.12 -17.97 10.61
N ALA A 23 -10.20 -17.53 11.47
CA ALA A 23 -10.22 -16.17 12.01
C ALA A 23 -10.09 -15.07 10.95
N GLU A 24 -9.51 -15.37 9.78
CA GLU A 24 -9.40 -14.40 8.68
C GLU A 24 -10.75 -14.09 8.01
N ASN A 25 -11.78 -14.90 8.24
CA ASN A 25 -13.14 -14.60 7.80
C ASN A 25 -13.86 -13.56 8.67
N GLU A 26 -13.35 -13.29 9.87
CA GLU A 26 -13.90 -12.31 10.79
C GLU A 26 -13.18 -10.96 10.62
N LEU A 27 -13.86 -9.85 10.94
CA LEU A 27 -13.23 -8.53 10.88
C LEU A 27 -12.04 -8.45 11.84
N HIS A 28 -10.85 -8.15 11.30
CA HIS A 28 -9.63 -8.00 12.08
C HIS A 28 -8.72 -6.90 11.50
N SER A 29 -7.77 -6.44 12.30
CA SER A 29 -6.83 -5.37 11.95
C SER A 29 -5.47 -5.93 11.59
N HIS A 30 -4.80 -5.30 10.63
CA HIS A 30 -3.38 -5.52 10.33
C HIS A 30 -2.59 -4.23 10.47
N HIS A 31 -1.34 -4.36 10.90
CA HIS A 31 -0.33 -3.32 10.78
C HIS A 31 0.41 -3.52 9.46
N TYR A 32 -0.02 -2.81 8.42
CA TYR A 32 0.60 -2.86 7.10
C TYR A 32 1.82 -1.93 7.03
N GLN A 33 2.80 -2.34 6.22
CA GLN A 33 3.89 -1.49 5.77
C GLN A 33 3.82 -1.39 4.25
N ALA A 34 3.61 -0.18 3.73
CA ALA A 34 3.71 0.11 2.31
C ALA A 34 5.12 0.61 1.99
N GLU A 35 5.74 0.03 0.97
CA GLU A 35 7.05 0.44 0.46
C GLU A 35 6.93 0.77 -1.03
N VAL A 36 7.41 1.95 -1.41
CA VAL A 36 7.61 2.30 -2.83
C VAL A 36 9.11 2.29 -3.12
N GLN A 37 9.52 1.62 -4.20
CA GLN A 37 10.89 1.59 -4.68
C GLN A 37 10.93 2.12 -6.11
N LEU A 38 11.79 3.11 -6.33
CA LEU A 38 12.03 3.70 -7.65
C LEU A 38 13.46 3.37 -8.06
N GLU A 39 13.64 3.00 -9.33
CA GLU A 39 14.93 2.64 -9.91
C GLU A 39 15.20 3.45 -11.17
N GLY A 40 16.46 3.79 -11.40
CA GLY A 40 16.90 4.45 -12.63
C GLY A 40 18.40 4.43 -12.84
N ASP A 41 18.80 4.67 -14.09
CA ASP A 41 20.21 4.58 -14.48
C ASP A 41 20.99 5.89 -14.29
N THR A 42 20.29 7.01 -14.15
CA THR A 42 20.87 8.35 -14.08
C THR A 42 20.28 9.15 -12.94
N LEU A 43 21.06 10.06 -12.39
CA LEU A 43 20.61 11.07 -11.43
C LEU A 43 20.41 12.41 -12.16
N ASP A 44 19.59 13.29 -11.60
CA ASP A 44 19.42 14.66 -12.07
C ASP A 44 20.68 15.51 -11.84
N SER A 45 20.64 16.80 -12.20
CA SER A 45 21.79 17.72 -12.03
C SER A 45 22.19 17.97 -10.57
N HIS A 46 21.34 17.59 -9.61
CA HIS A 46 21.58 17.74 -8.18
C HIS A 46 21.98 16.41 -7.50
N GLY A 47 22.00 15.30 -8.25
CA GLY A 47 22.37 13.99 -7.74
C GLY A 47 21.21 13.19 -7.14
N TYR A 48 19.96 13.51 -7.49
CA TYR A 48 18.78 12.79 -7.03
C TYR A 48 18.15 11.94 -8.14
N LEU A 49 17.58 10.80 -7.76
CA LEU A 49 16.78 9.99 -8.69
C LEU A 49 15.40 10.64 -8.87
N VAL A 50 14.75 10.97 -7.76
CA VAL A 50 13.49 11.72 -7.64
C VAL A 50 13.56 12.54 -6.35
N ASP A 51 12.87 13.67 -6.28
CA ASP A 51 12.72 14.44 -5.03
C ASP A 51 12.00 13.58 -3.98
N ILE A 52 12.66 13.34 -2.84
CA ILE A 52 12.10 12.49 -1.78
C ILE A 52 10.83 13.08 -1.16
N VAL A 53 10.68 14.41 -1.17
CA VAL A 53 9.47 15.07 -0.67
C VAL A 53 8.27 14.69 -1.54
N ASP A 54 8.44 14.60 -2.86
CA ASP A 54 7.39 14.19 -3.78
C ASP A 54 7.01 12.71 -3.58
N ILE A 55 8.01 11.84 -3.34
CA ILE A 55 7.77 10.42 -3.02
C ILE A 55 6.97 10.29 -1.72
N GLU A 56 7.41 10.98 -0.66
CA GLU A 56 6.74 10.95 0.65
C GLU A 56 5.31 11.50 0.56
N GLN A 57 5.08 12.61 -0.12
CA GLN A 57 3.74 13.17 -0.29
C GLN A 57 2.80 12.21 -1.03
N SER A 58 3.30 11.60 -2.11
CA SER A 58 2.53 10.65 -2.92
C SER A 58 2.19 9.39 -2.12
N LEU A 59 3.18 8.79 -1.44
CA LEU A 59 2.96 7.60 -0.62
C LEU A 59 2.06 7.90 0.59
N ASN A 60 2.20 9.05 1.23
CA ASN A 60 1.32 9.46 2.34
C ASN A 60 -0.14 9.64 1.89
N ALA A 61 -0.38 10.28 0.75
CA ALA A 61 -1.74 10.44 0.21
C ALA A 61 -2.37 9.08 -0.11
N LEU A 62 -1.58 8.17 -0.69
CA LEU A 62 -1.99 6.82 -1.01
C LEU A 62 -2.27 6.00 0.26
N VAL A 63 -1.40 6.02 1.27
CA VAL A 63 -1.63 5.34 2.56
C VAL A 63 -2.85 5.92 3.30
N ALA A 64 -3.04 7.24 3.26
CA ALA A 64 -4.18 7.91 3.90
C ALA A 64 -5.54 7.44 3.36
N ARG A 65 -5.60 6.96 2.11
CA ARG A 65 -6.81 6.39 1.51
C ARG A 65 -7.29 5.11 2.21
N TYR A 66 -6.37 4.33 2.78
CA TYR A 66 -6.63 3.01 3.37
C TYR A 66 -6.51 2.97 4.88
N ARG A 67 -5.74 3.90 5.47
CA ARG A 67 -5.55 3.99 6.92
C ARG A 67 -6.90 4.13 7.64
N ASP A 68 -7.05 3.36 8.71
CA ASP A 68 -8.22 3.35 9.60
C ASP A 68 -9.55 3.02 8.89
N HIS A 69 -9.48 2.38 7.72
CA HIS A 69 -10.64 1.90 6.96
C HIS A 69 -10.76 0.38 7.01
N ILE A 70 -11.99 -0.10 6.80
CA ILE A 70 -12.28 -1.49 6.44
C ILE A 70 -12.11 -1.61 4.92
N LEU A 71 -11.11 -2.37 4.47
CA LEU A 71 -10.76 -2.49 3.05
C LEU A 71 -11.92 -3.04 2.21
N ASN A 72 -12.72 -3.96 2.78
CA ASN A 72 -13.90 -4.53 2.12
C ASN A 72 -14.95 -3.47 1.71
N ASP A 73 -15.01 -2.33 2.40
CA ASP A 73 -16.00 -1.27 2.14
C ASP A 73 -15.54 -0.29 1.04
N LEU A 74 -14.32 -0.44 0.54
CA LEU A 74 -13.75 0.46 -0.44
C LEU A 74 -14.05 -0.04 -1.87
N PRO A 75 -14.46 0.85 -2.80
CA PRO A 75 -14.85 0.47 -4.16
C PRO A 75 -13.74 -0.26 -4.94
N GLU A 76 -12.48 0.01 -4.62
CA GLU A 76 -11.32 -0.65 -5.24
C GLU A 76 -11.29 -2.17 -4.97
N PHE A 77 -12.00 -2.63 -3.92
CA PHE A 77 -12.14 -4.04 -3.54
C PHE A 77 -13.51 -4.64 -3.88
N GLU A 78 -14.35 -3.94 -4.65
CA GLU A 78 -15.67 -4.46 -5.03
C GLU A 78 -15.55 -5.80 -5.78
N GLY A 79 -16.18 -6.85 -5.25
CA GLY A 79 -16.11 -8.20 -5.80
C GLY A 79 -14.76 -8.92 -5.62
N LEU A 80 -13.83 -8.35 -4.84
CA LEU A 80 -12.51 -8.90 -4.56
C LEU A 80 -12.34 -9.20 -3.08
N ASN A 81 -11.52 -10.21 -2.78
CA ASN A 81 -10.95 -10.33 -1.43
C ASN A 81 -9.93 -9.21 -1.22
N PRO A 82 -9.93 -8.49 -0.09
CA PRO A 82 -8.89 -7.52 0.26
C PRO A 82 -7.59 -8.17 0.73
N SER A 83 -7.15 -9.19 0.00
CA SER A 83 -5.88 -9.86 0.28
C SER A 83 -4.70 -8.91 0.08
N ILE A 84 -3.56 -9.25 0.66
CA ILE A 84 -2.34 -8.45 0.51
C ILE A 84 -1.92 -8.32 -0.96
N GLU A 85 -2.14 -9.34 -1.78
CA GLU A 85 -1.84 -9.33 -3.22
C GLU A 85 -2.73 -8.34 -3.98
N HIS A 86 -4.03 -8.27 -3.66
CA HIS A 86 -4.92 -7.29 -4.26
C HIS A 86 -4.61 -5.87 -3.78
N LEU A 87 -4.39 -5.70 -2.48
CA LEU A 87 -3.97 -4.41 -1.91
C LEU A 87 -2.68 -3.91 -2.59
N SER A 88 -1.63 -4.74 -2.65
CA SER A 88 -0.37 -4.39 -3.34
C SER A 88 -0.55 -4.04 -4.81
N ARG A 89 -1.44 -4.75 -5.54
CA ARG A 89 -1.73 -4.45 -6.95
C ARG A 89 -2.49 -3.14 -7.13
N ILE A 90 -3.35 -2.77 -6.18
CA ILE A 90 -4.19 -1.56 -6.25
C ILE A 90 -3.39 -0.32 -5.82
N LEU A 91 -2.40 -0.48 -4.94
CA LEU A 91 -1.50 0.58 -4.50
C LEU A 91 -0.50 1.05 -5.58
N CYS A 92 -0.29 0.27 -6.64
CA CYS A 92 0.68 0.51 -7.72
C CYS A 92 -0.02 0.79 -9.06
#